data_AF-A0A4U0XI89-F1
#
_entry.id   AF-A0A4U0XI89-F1
#
_cell.length_a   1.000
_cell.length_b   1.000
_cell.length_c   1.000
_cell.angle_alpha   90.00
_cell.angle_beta   90.00
_cell.angle_gamma   90.00
#
_symmetry.space_group_name_H-M   'P 1'
#
loop_
_entity.id
_entity.type
_entity.pdbx_description
1 polymer ?
#
loop_
_entity_poly.entity_id
_entity_poly.type
_entity_poly.pdbx_seq_one_letter_code
_entity_poly.pdbx_strand_id
1 'polypeptide(L)'
;MANSEYGYVRNFEQGDGLPPSNWIVVRIDGRGFSNLCKKYNFEKPNDRRALDLMNAAATEVVRSFVDIVLAYGQSDEYSFVFHESTGLFERRAAKLATSVATAFTAEYCMQWSAVLPDQLLTRPYPTFDGRCVCYPKRRILRDYLCWRQADCHINNLYNTTFWNMVLKGGMSTTEAEQALKGTVSSDKNEILFSRFGINYNSEPEAYKKGTVVYRSYAEHENVNGSLDDTGDKVPDPASKTQLEKERKRKQKARIVIDHPDIIGDAFWTAHPYILASKRGQDHCE
;
A
#
# COMPACT_ATOMS: atom_id res chain seq x y z
N MET A 1 -39.25 6.22 10.32
CA MET A 1 -38.41 7.35 9.88
C MET A 1 -39.34 8.46 9.46
N ALA A 2 -39.20 9.67 9.99
CA ALA A 2 -40.07 10.78 9.65
C ALA A 2 -39.90 11.11 8.16
N ASN A 3 -40.92 10.84 7.35
CA ASN A 3 -41.00 11.31 5.96
C ASN A 3 -41.24 12.81 6.00
N SER A 4 -40.17 13.59 6.14
CA SER A 4 -40.21 15.05 5.95
C SER A 4 -40.46 15.37 4.48
N GLU A 5 -41.08 16.51 4.20
CA GLU A 5 -41.21 17.07 2.85
C GLU A 5 -39.86 17.17 2.10
N TYR A 6 -38.75 17.27 2.83
CA TYR A 6 -37.38 17.30 2.28
C TYR A 6 -36.80 15.93 1.92
N GLY A 7 -37.51 14.81 2.15
CA GLY A 7 -36.96 13.46 1.95
C GLY A 7 -36.53 13.15 0.51
N TYR A 8 -37.14 13.84 -0.47
CA TYR A 8 -36.86 13.65 -1.90
C TYR A 8 -35.40 13.96 -2.29
N VAL A 9 -34.68 14.79 -1.50
CA VAL A 9 -33.29 15.16 -1.82
C VAL A 9 -32.34 13.95 -1.79
N ARG A 10 -32.69 12.89 -1.05
CA ARG A 10 -31.91 11.64 -1.02
C ARG A 10 -31.89 10.91 -2.36
N ASN A 11 -32.89 11.15 -3.22
CA ASN A 11 -32.97 10.52 -4.54
C ASN A 11 -31.92 11.07 -5.52
N PHE A 12 -31.24 12.16 -5.17
CA PHE A 12 -30.12 12.71 -5.95
C PHE A 12 -28.78 12.03 -5.63
N GLU A 13 -28.71 11.25 -4.55
CA GLU A 13 -27.53 10.43 -4.27
C GLU A 13 -27.43 9.30 -5.31
N GLN A 14 -26.28 9.21 -5.99
CA GLN A 14 -26.01 8.11 -6.91
C GLN A 14 -25.39 6.94 -6.16
N GLY A 15 -25.88 5.72 -6.44
CA GLY A 15 -25.28 4.50 -5.93
C GLY A 15 -23.90 4.26 -6.55
N ASP A 16 -22.92 3.96 -5.70
CA ASP A 16 -21.50 3.82 -6.07
C ASP A 16 -20.93 2.46 -5.66
N GLY A 17 -21.77 1.43 -5.63
CA GLY A 17 -21.38 0.06 -5.28
C GLY A 17 -20.44 -0.56 -6.31
N LEU A 18 -19.30 -1.08 -5.86
CA LEU A 18 -18.31 -1.75 -6.70
C LEU A 18 -18.72 -3.20 -7.00
N PRO A 19 -18.45 -3.72 -8.22
CA PRO A 19 -18.85 -5.08 -8.61
C PRO A 19 -18.38 -6.15 -7.61
N PRO A 20 -19.21 -7.16 -7.30
CA PRO A 20 -18.82 -8.28 -6.44
C PRO A 20 -17.71 -9.11 -7.09
N SER A 21 -17.03 -9.96 -6.30
CA SER A 21 -15.96 -10.86 -6.78
C SER A 21 -14.83 -10.14 -7.54
N ASN A 22 -14.56 -8.90 -7.15
CA ASN A 22 -13.44 -8.10 -7.64
C ASN A 22 -12.56 -7.70 -6.47
N TRP A 23 -11.25 -7.82 -6.65
CA TRP A 23 -10.28 -7.20 -5.78
C TRP A 23 -10.45 -5.69 -5.86
N ILE A 24 -10.47 -5.02 -4.71
CA ILE A 24 -10.59 -3.56 -4.67
C ILE A 24 -9.26 -3.01 -4.20
N VAL A 25 -8.63 -2.19 -5.02
CA VAL A 25 -7.47 -1.41 -4.62
C VAL A 25 -7.94 0.00 -4.30
N VAL A 26 -7.70 0.44 -3.07
CA VAL A 26 -7.80 1.84 -2.70
C VAL A 26 -6.39 2.43 -2.73
N ARG A 27 -6.10 3.24 -3.76
CA ARG A 27 -4.83 3.98 -3.84
C ARG A 27 -5.03 5.39 -3.29
N ILE A 28 -4.14 5.78 -2.39
CA ILE A 28 -4.05 7.12 -1.84
C ILE A 28 -2.76 7.81 -2.32
N ASP A 29 -2.83 9.13 -2.49
CA ASP A 29 -1.71 9.95 -2.95
C ASP A 29 -1.66 11.27 -2.17
N GLY A 30 -0.44 11.68 -1.80
CA GLY A 30 -0.17 12.87 -1.01
C GLY A 30 -0.44 14.17 -1.76
N ARG A 31 -1.46 14.93 -1.33
CA ARG A 31 -1.80 16.21 -1.99
C ARG A 31 -0.73 17.26 -1.77
N GLY A 32 -0.01 17.61 -2.85
CA GLY A 32 1.00 18.67 -2.83
C GLY A 32 2.21 18.32 -1.97
N PHE A 33 2.56 17.03 -1.87
CA PHE A 33 3.65 16.55 -1.02
C PHE A 33 5.01 17.17 -1.36
N SER A 34 5.24 17.58 -2.61
CA SER A 34 6.41 18.39 -2.99
C SER A 34 6.58 19.65 -2.15
N ASN A 35 5.49 20.33 -1.78
CA ASN A 35 5.54 21.52 -0.91
C ASN A 35 5.78 21.12 0.55
N LEU A 36 5.22 19.99 1.00
CA LEU A 36 5.45 19.45 2.34
C LEU A 36 6.93 19.11 2.53
N CYS A 37 7.52 18.37 1.58
CA CYS A 37 8.94 17.99 1.59
C CYS A 37 9.85 19.22 1.68
N LYS A 38 9.53 20.30 0.95
CA LYS A 38 10.27 21.57 1.03
C LYS A 38 10.10 22.25 2.39
N LYS A 39 8.87 22.34 2.90
CA LYS A 39 8.56 22.99 4.18
C LYS A 39 9.29 22.35 5.36
N TYR A 40 9.40 21.02 5.35
CA TYR A 40 10.01 20.25 6.45
C TYR A 40 11.44 19.77 6.15
N ASN A 41 12.05 20.27 5.07
CA ASN A 41 13.43 19.95 4.68
C ASN A 41 13.70 18.44 4.63
N PHE A 42 12.82 17.70 3.95
CA PHE A 42 13.01 16.28 3.75
C PHE A 42 14.25 16.02 2.89
N GLU A 43 15.04 15.03 3.31
CA GLU A 43 16.24 14.60 2.62
C GLU A 43 15.95 14.16 1.18
N LYS A 44 16.93 14.36 0.31
CA LYS A 44 16.88 14.01 -1.11
C LYS A 44 17.99 13.01 -1.42
N PRO A 45 17.73 11.95 -2.22
CA PRO A 45 16.48 11.69 -2.95
C PRO A 45 15.33 11.17 -2.08
N ASN A 46 15.62 10.52 -0.95
CA ASN A 46 14.65 9.89 -0.07
C ASN A 46 14.88 10.33 1.38
N ASP A 47 13.80 10.58 2.12
CA ASP A 47 13.85 10.82 3.56
C ASP A 47 13.32 9.60 4.31
N ARG A 48 14.20 8.96 5.08
CA ARG A 48 13.84 7.73 5.81
C ARG A 48 12.69 7.96 6.80
N ARG A 49 12.69 9.11 7.47
CA ARG A 49 11.71 9.46 8.50
C ARG A 49 10.34 9.66 7.86
N ALA A 50 10.30 10.32 6.71
CA ALA A 50 9.07 10.48 5.94
C ALA A 50 8.47 9.13 5.50
N LEU A 51 9.31 8.22 5.01
CA LEU A 51 8.87 6.87 4.61
C LEU A 51 8.43 6.04 5.81
N ASP A 52 9.17 6.07 6.92
CA ASP A 52 8.79 5.37 8.14
C ASP A 52 7.45 5.89 8.70
N LEU A 53 7.18 7.20 8.60
CA LEU A 53 5.88 7.78 8.96
C LEU A 53 4.75 7.31 8.03
N MET A 54 4.98 7.24 6.72
CA MET A 54 4.02 6.67 5.77
C MET A 54 3.73 5.19 6.11
N ASN A 55 4.78 4.42 6.40
CA ASN A 55 4.67 3.00 6.75
C ASN A 55 3.90 2.79 8.06
N ALA A 56 4.12 3.65 9.06
CA ALA A 56 3.46 3.58 10.35
C ALA A 56 1.95 3.94 10.23
N ALA A 57 1.62 4.96 9.43
CA ALA A 57 0.23 5.27 9.09
C ALA A 57 -0.45 4.13 8.31
N ALA A 58 0.24 3.55 7.31
CA ALA A 58 -0.28 2.40 6.56
C ALA A 58 -0.55 1.19 7.45
N THR A 59 0.32 0.95 8.44
CA THR A 59 0.20 -0.16 9.39
C THR A 59 -1.09 -0.04 10.20
N GLU A 60 -1.44 1.15 10.67
CA GLU A 60 -2.68 1.37 11.42
C GLU A 60 -3.94 1.32 10.55
N VAL A 61 -3.84 1.72 9.27
CA VAL A 61 -4.91 1.48 8.29
C VAL A 61 -5.12 -0.02 8.07
N VAL A 62 -4.05 -0.78 7.80
CA VAL A 62 -4.12 -2.25 7.65
C VAL A 62 -4.70 -2.86 8.92
N ARG A 63 -4.31 -2.39 10.12
CA ARG A 63 -4.84 -2.86 11.40
C ARG A 63 -6.34 -2.66 11.52
N SER A 64 -6.82 -1.47 11.18
CA SER A 64 -8.22 -1.04 11.30
C SER A 64 -9.14 -1.77 10.32
N PHE A 65 -8.68 -1.98 9.09
CA PHE A 65 -9.46 -2.63 8.03
C PHE A 65 -8.97 -4.06 7.80
N VAL A 66 -9.55 -5.01 8.52
CA VAL A 66 -9.16 -6.44 8.51
C VAL A 66 -9.31 -7.14 7.15
N ASP A 67 -10.10 -6.57 6.24
CA ASP A 67 -10.31 -7.08 4.89
C ASP A 67 -9.18 -6.67 3.93
N ILE A 68 -8.28 -5.77 4.34
CA ILE A 68 -7.04 -5.48 3.61
C ILE A 68 -6.09 -6.66 3.77
N VAL A 69 -5.69 -7.26 2.65
CA VAL A 69 -4.79 -8.41 2.61
C VAL A 69 -3.33 -8.02 2.42
N LEU A 70 -3.09 -6.91 1.73
CA LEU A 70 -1.78 -6.38 1.41
C LEU A 70 -1.90 -4.87 1.18
N ALA A 71 -0.90 -4.12 1.60
CA ALA A 71 -0.70 -2.74 1.22
C ALA A 71 0.71 -2.55 0.65
N TYR A 72 0.84 -1.75 -0.40
CA TYR A 72 2.12 -1.42 -1.02
C TYR A 72 2.31 0.10 -1.05
N GLY A 73 3.45 0.60 -0.62
CA GLY A 73 3.75 2.02 -0.56
C GLY A 73 5.09 2.37 -1.21
N GLN A 74 5.12 3.54 -1.85
CA GLN A 74 6.32 4.13 -2.44
C GLN A 74 6.15 5.66 -2.49
N SER A 75 7.21 6.42 -2.28
CA SER A 75 7.16 7.90 -2.22
C SER A 75 6.05 8.38 -1.26
N ASP A 76 5.07 9.10 -1.80
CA ASP A 76 3.91 9.71 -1.14
C ASP A 76 2.59 9.00 -1.50
N GLU A 77 2.65 7.81 -2.12
CA GLU A 77 1.48 6.98 -2.41
C GLU A 77 1.45 5.66 -1.62
N TYR A 78 0.24 5.17 -1.38
CA TYR A 78 -0.01 3.84 -0.81
C TYR A 78 -1.23 3.19 -1.46
N SER A 79 -1.13 1.90 -1.76
CA SER A 79 -2.19 1.08 -2.34
C SER A 79 -2.64 0.01 -1.37
N PHE A 80 -3.91 0.03 -0.97
CA PHE A 80 -4.51 -0.93 -0.05
C PHE A 80 -5.39 -1.91 -0.81
N VAL A 81 -5.04 -3.19 -0.77
CA VAL A 81 -5.74 -4.27 -1.47
C VAL A 81 -6.76 -4.91 -0.53
N PHE A 82 -8.04 -4.69 -0.79
CA PHE A 82 -9.13 -5.40 -0.14
C PHE A 82 -9.40 -6.74 -0.85
N HIS A 83 -9.66 -7.77 -0.04
CA HIS A 83 -10.02 -9.09 -0.54
C HIS A 83 -11.28 -9.04 -1.41
N GLU A 84 -11.33 -9.85 -2.47
CA GLU A 84 -12.43 -9.83 -3.45
C GLU A 84 -13.82 -10.08 -2.83
N SER A 85 -13.86 -10.81 -1.71
CA SER A 85 -15.07 -11.11 -0.94
C SER A 85 -15.50 -10.03 0.05
N THR A 86 -14.82 -8.88 0.14
CA THR A 86 -15.17 -7.86 1.14
C THR A 86 -16.61 -7.37 0.96
N GLY A 87 -17.35 -7.32 2.06
CA GLY A 87 -18.67 -6.69 2.13
C GLY A 87 -18.63 -5.31 2.79
N LEU A 88 -17.45 -4.78 3.08
CA LEU A 88 -17.28 -3.55 3.86
C LEU A 88 -17.98 -2.38 3.16
N PHE A 89 -18.80 -1.65 3.93
CA PHE A 89 -19.60 -0.52 3.45
C PHE A 89 -20.44 -0.82 2.21
N GLU A 90 -20.95 -2.05 2.07
CA GLU A 90 -21.69 -2.48 0.87
C GLU A 90 -20.90 -2.25 -0.42
N ARG A 91 -19.56 -2.26 -0.31
CA ARG A 91 -18.61 -2.02 -1.41
C ARG A 91 -18.76 -0.64 -2.06
N ARG A 92 -19.31 0.34 -1.36
CA ARG A 92 -19.43 1.72 -1.86
C ARG A 92 -18.06 2.38 -2.03
N ALA A 93 -17.73 2.77 -3.26
CA ALA A 93 -16.42 3.31 -3.62
C ALA A 93 -16.05 4.55 -2.81
N ALA A 94 -16.96 5.51 -2.66
CA ALA A 94 -16.74 6.74 -1.90
C ALA A 94 -16.50 6.43 -0.42
N LYS A 95 -17.23 5.47 0.16
CA LYS A 95 -17.03 5.08 1.57
C LYS A 95 -15.67 4.43 1.78
N LEU A 96 -15.26 3.52 0.90
CA LEU A 96 -13.94 2.88 0.97
C LEU A 96 -12.81 3.90 0.80
N ALA A 97 -12.85 4.70 -0.27
CA ALA A 97 -11.83 5.71 -0.57
C ALA A 97 -11.69 6.75 0.55
N THR A 98 -12.80 7.34 1.00
CA THR A 98 -12.77 8.37 2.05
C THR A 98 -12.37 7.81 3.41
N SER A 99 -12.80 6.60 3.76
CA SER A 99 -12.42 5.99 5.05
C SER A 99 -10.93 5.67 5.11
N VAL A 100 -10.36 5.11 4.04
CA VAL A 100 -8.92 4.81 3.97
C VAL A 100 -8.09 6.09 3.95
N ALA A 101 -8.42 7.07 3.10
CA ALA A 101 -7.68 8.32 3.00
C ALA A 101 -7.76 9.15 4.30
N THR A 102 -8.92 9.18 4.96
CA THR A 102 -9.10 9.89 6.23
C THR A 102 -8.35 9.21 7.37
N ALA A 103 -8.45 7.88 7.49
CA ALA A 103 -7.70 7.13 8.48
C ALA A 103 -6.20 7.33 8.30
N PHE A 104 -5.70 7.21 7.07
CA PHE A 104 -4.29 7.44 6.78
C PHE A 104 -3.84 8.86 7.12
N THR A 105 -4.63 9.87 6.72
CA THR A 105 -4.33 11.28 7.02
C THR A 105 -4.26 11.53 8.54
N ALA A 106 -5.23 10.99 9.29
CA ALA A 106 -5.27 11.13 10.73
C ALA A 106 -4.05 10.48 11.40
N GLU A 107 -3.74 9.24 11.02
CA GLU A 107 -2.59 8.49 11.55
C GLU A 107 -1.27 9.17 11.19
N TYR A 108 -1.11 9.65 9.95
CA TYR A 108 0.08 10.40 9.53
C TYR A 108 0.30 11.65 10.40
N CYS A 109 -0.77 12.39 10.71
CA CYS A 109 -0.67 13.58 11.56
C CYS A 109 -0.43 13.24 13.03
N MET A 110 -1.11 12.21 13.55
CA MET A 110 -1.00 11.79 14.97
C MET A 110 0.37 11.19 15.29
N GLN A 111 0.96 10.47 14.34
CA GLN A 111 2.25 9.81 14.51
C GLN A 111 3.43 10.72 14.15
N TRP A 112 3.17 11.91 13.59
CA TRP A 112 4.21 12.85 13.17
C TRP A 112 5.23 13.14 14.26
N SER A 113 4.79 13.53 15.47
CA SER A 113 5.69 13.91 16.56
C SER A 113 6.50 12.73 17.11
N ALA A 114 6.04 11.49 16.91
CA ALA A 114 6.79 10.31 17.31
C ALA A 114 7.96 10.04 16.34
N VAL A 115 7.79 10.32 15.04
CA VAL A 115 8.80 10.08 14.00
C VAL A 115 9.69 11.29 13.75
N LEU A 116 9.16 12.51 13.90
CA LEU A 116 9.82 13.79 13.69
C LEU A 116 9.66 14.67 14.94
N PRO A 117 10.25 14.29 16.10
CA PRO A 117 10.05 14.98 17.37
C PRO A 117 10.55 16.43 17.35
N ASP A 118 11.59 16.72 16.56
CA ASP A 118 12.19 18.04 16.46
C ASP A 118 11.47 18.98 15.48
N GLN A 119 10.44 18.48 14.77
CA GLN A 119 9.69 19.27 13.79
C GLN A 119 8.22 19.31 14.17
N LEU A 120 7.72 20.48 14.56
CA LEU A 120 6.30 20.68 14.82
C LEU A 120 5.50 20.65 13.51
N LEU A 121 4.52 19.75 13.41
CA LEU A 121 3.56 19.76 12.31
C LEU A 121 2.65 20.98 12.41
N THR A 122 2.70 21.84 11.40
CA THR A 122 1.92 23.08 11.29
C THR A 122 1.06 23.10 10.03
N ARG A 123 -0.04 23.87 10.08
CA ARG A 123 -0.97 24.04 8.96
C ARG A 123 -0.29 24.61 7.68
N PRO A 124 -0.81 24.31 6.48
CA PRO A 124 -1.84 23.29 6.21
C PRO A 124 -1.32 21.89 6.51
N TYR A 125 -2.18 21.03 7.03
CA TYR A 125 -1.82 19.64 7.34
C TYR A 125 -1.72 18.82 6.03
N PRO A 126 -0.85 17.81 5.99
CA PRO A 126 -0.80 16.85 4.89
C PRO A 126 -2.18 16.20 4.75
N THR A 127 -2.60 15.98 3.51
CA THR A 127 -3.85 15.30 3.20
C THR A 127 -3.64 14.37 2.03
N PHE A 128 -4.45 13.32 1.97
CA PHE A 128 -4.36 12.33 0.92
C PHE A 128 -5.67 12.30 0.13
N ASP A 129 -5.58 12.20 -1.19
CA ASP A 129 -6.72 11.76 -1.98
C ASP A 129 -6.84 10.24 -1.96
N GLY A 130 -7.96 9.70 -2.43
CA GLY A 130 -8.17 8.26 -2.49
C GLY A 130 -9.05 7.90 -3.67
N ARG A 131 -8.71 6.84 -4.38
CA ARG A 131 -9.53 6.29 -5.47
C ARG A 131 -9.62 4.77 -5.38
N CYS A 132 -10.78 4.23 -5.75
CA CYS A 132 -10.99 2.78 -5.85
C CYS A 132 -10.77 2.31 -7.30
N VAL A 133 -10.09 1.18 -7.47
CA VAL A 133 -9.95 0.47 -8.75
C VAL A 133 -10.27 -1.00 -8.52
N CYS A 134 -11.09 -1.58 -9.40
CA CYS A 134 -11.46 -2.99 -9.33
C CYS A 134 -10.62 -3.82 -10.28
N TYR A 135 -10.10 -4.95 -9.78
CA TYR A 135 -9.41 -5.94 -10.59
C TYR A 135 -10.14 -7.29 -10.51
N PRO A 136 -10.63 -7.83 -11.65
CA PRO A 136 -11.49 -9.01 -11.65
C PRO A 136 -10.72 -10.32 -11.53
N LYS A 137 -9.39 -10.31 -11.69
CA LYS A 137 -8.53 -11.49 -11.64
C LYS A 137 -7.29 -11.20 -10.84
N ARG A 138 -6.82 -12.19 -10.07
CA ARG A 138 -5.57 -12.12 -9.29
C ARG A 138 -4.38 -11.74 -10.14
N ARG A 139 -4.25 -12.31 -11.34
CA ARG A 139 -3.17 -11.96 -12.28
C ARG A 139 -3.14 -10.46 -12.58
N ILE A 140 -4.29 -9.86 -12.84
CA ILE A 140 -4.37 -8.42 -13.16
C ILE A 140 -4.07 -7.57 -11.92
N LEU A 141 -4.50 -8.00 -10.73
CA LEU A 141 -4.09 -7.37 -9.47
C LEU A 141 -2.57 -7.47 -9.26
N ARG A 142 -1.95 -8.62 -9.55
CA ARG A 142 -0.50 -8.79 -9.50
C ARG A 142 0.19 -7.86 -10.49
N ASP A 143 -0.27 -7.80 -11.75
CA ASP A 143 0.28 -6.89 -12.76
C ASP A 143 0.22 -5.43 -12.30
N TYR A 144 -0.85 -5.02 -11.61
CA TYR A 144 -0.95 -3.69 -10.99
C TYR A 144 0.13 -3.47 -9.92
N LEU A 145 0.34 -4.42 -9.00
CA LEU A 145 1.36 -4.30 -7.96
C LEU A 145 2.78 -4.32 -8.55
N CYS A 146 3.04 -5.16 -9.56
CA CYS A 146 4.27 -5.17 -10.33
C CYS A 146 4.52 -3.80 -10.99
N TRP A 147 3.49 -3.20 -11.58
CA TRP A 147 3.58 -1.87 -12.18
C TRP A 147 3.95 -0.81 -11.15
N ARG A 148 3.37 -0.85 -9.95
CA ARG A 148 3.72 0.09 -8.87
C ARG A 148 5.16 -0.10 -8.38
N GLN A 149 5.63 -1.34 -8.26
CA GLN A 149 7.02 -1.58 -7.85
C GLN A 149 8.05 -1.24 -8.94
N ALA A 150 7.73 -1.49 -10.21
CA ALA A 150 8.56 -1.05 -11.32
C ALA A 150 8.67 0.48 -11.39
N ASP A 151 7.56 1.18 -11.16
CA ASP A 151 7.51 2.65 -11.07
C ASP A 151 8.38 3.18 -9.92
N CYS A 152 8.32 2.54 -8.75
CA CYS A 152 9.21 2.83 -7.62
C CYS A 152 10.69 2.72 -8.01
N HIS A 153 11.08 1.60 -8.66
CA HIS A 153 12.46 1.38 -9.08
C HIS A 153 12.95 2.45 -10.08
N ILE A 154 12.13 2.77 -11.09
CA ILE A 154 12.45 3.76 -12.12
C ILE A 154 12.60 5.15 -11.49
N ASN A 155 11.64 5.56 -10.66
CA ASN A 155 11.64 6.88 -10.03
C ASN A 155 12.78 7.01 -9.02
N ASN A 156 13.06 5.98 -8.22
CA ASN A 156 14.15 6.01 -7.26
C ASN A 156 15.52 6.10 -7.95
N LEU A 157 15.76 5.32 -9.02
CA LEU A 157 17.01 5.40 -9.78
C LEU A 157 17.19 6.80 -10.39
N TYR A 158 16.15 7.33 -11.03
CA TYR A 158 16.16 8.68 -11.59
C TYR A 158 16.46 9.74 -10.51
N ASN A 159 15.72 9.73 -9.41
CA ASN A 159 15.86 10.70 -8.33
C ASN A 159 17.24 10.60 -7.66
N THR A 160 17.76 9.40 -7.46
CA THR A 160 19.08 9.18 -6.87
C THR A 160 20.17 9.76 -7.76
N THR A 161 20.12 9.51 -9.07
CA THR A 161 21.07 10.11 -10.01
C THR A 161 20.91 11.63 -10.05
N PHE A 162 19.68 12.12 -10.19
CA PHE A 162 19.36 13.56 -10.27
C PHE A 162 19.88 14.34 -9.06
N TRP A 163 19.55 13.90 -7.85
CA TRP A 163 19.94 14.63 -6.63
C TRP A 163 21.44 14.51 -6.32
N ASN A 164 22.11 13.43 -6.70
CA ASN A 164 23.58 13.38 -6.59
C ASN A 164 24.25 14.34 -7.59
N MET A 165 23.72 14.48 -8.81
CA MET A 165 24.20 15.47 -9.77
C MET A 165 24.04 16.91 -9.27
N VAL A 166 22.92 17.21 -8.60
CA VAL A 166 22.67 18.53 -8.01
C VAL A 166 23.52 18.76 -6.76
N LEU A 167 23.43 17.87 -5.77
CA LEU A 167 24.01 18.10 -4.43
C LEU A 167 25.51 17.85 -4.37
N LYS A 168 26.02 16.83 -5.07
CA LYS A 168 27.46 16.49 -5.09
C LYS A 168 28.15 17.01 -6.34
N GLY A 169 27.45 17.00 -7.48
CA GLY A 169 27.97 17.47 -8.76
C GLY A 169 27.89 18.98 -8.97
N GLY A 170 27.17 19.71 -8.10
CA GLY A 170 27.02 21.17 -8.18
C GLY A 170 26.21 21.66 -9.37
N MET A 171 25.47 20.78 -10.06
CA MET A 171 24.61 21.15 -11.18
C MET A 171 23.34 21.84 -10.69
N SER A 172 22.79 22.75 -11.50
CA SER A 172 21.42 23.21 -11.30
C SER A 172 20.40 22.09 -11.59
N THR A 173 19.18 22.25 -11.09
CA THR A 173 18.09 21.29 -11.34
C THR A 173 17.78 21.14 -12.83
N THR A 174 17.85 22.24 -13.59
CA THR A 174 17.57 22.26 -15.03
C THR A 174 18.67 21.54 -15.82
N GLU A 175 19.93 21.73 -15.44
CA GLU A 175 21.07 21.04 -16.08
C GLU A 175 21.01 19.53 -15.80
N ALA A 176 20.73 19.14 -14.56
CA ALA A 176 20.60 17.73 -14.19
C ALA A 176 19.45 17.04 -14.94
N GLU A 177 18.29 17.71 -15.07
CA GLU A 177 17.16 17.20 -15.84
C GLU A 177 17.52 17.00 -17.33
N GLN A 178 18.14 18.02 -17.93
CA GLN A 178 18.54 17.97 -19.34
C GLN A 178 19.61 16.90 -19.60
N ALA A 179 20.54 16.69 -18.66
CA ALA A 179 21.57 15.66 -18.77
C ALA A 179 21.00 14.23 -18.62
N LEU A 180 19.91 14.05 -17.85
CA LEU A 180 19.24 12.76 -17.71
C LEU A 180 18.21 12.47 -18.81
N LYS A 181 17.88 13.47 -19.63
CA LYS A 181 16.91 13.32 -20.72
C LYS A 181 17.42 12.31 -21.76
N GLY A 182 16.60 11.30 -22.06
CA GLY A 182 16.93 10.25 -23.03
C GLY A 182 17.87 9.15 -22.51
N THR A 183 18.36 9.26 -21.28
CA THR A 183 19.21 8.22 -20.68
C THR A 183 18.40 6.98 -20.30
N VAL A 184 19.00 5.80 -20.42
CA VAL A 184 18.43 4.53 -19.95
C VAL A 184 18.90 4.20 -18.53
N SER A 185 18.46 3.06 -17.98
CA SER A 185 18.83 2.67 -16.61
C SER A 185 20.33 2.36 -16.46
N SER A 186 20.98 1.78 -17.48
CA SER A 186 22.42 1.52 -17.44
C SER A 186 23.23 2.81 -17.32
N ASP A 187 22.88 3.83 -18.09
CA ASP A 187 23.57 5.12 -18.08
C ASP A 187 23.48 5.79 -16.70
N LYS A 188 22.30 5.73 -16.05
CA LYS A 188 22.09 6.28 -14.70
C LYS A 188 22.94 5.55 -13.65
N ASN A 189 23.07 4.23 -13.76
CA ASN A 189 23.93 3.45 -12.89
C ASN A 189 25.41 3.80 -13.12
N GLU A 190 25.83 3.95 -14.37
CA GLU A 190 27.19 4.36 -14.72
C GLU A 190 27.51 5.76 -14.20
N ILE A 191 26.58 6.72 -14.33
CA ILE A 191 26.73 8.07 -13.78
C ILE A 191 26.91 8.01 -12.26
N LEU A 192 26.07 7.25 -11.55
CA LEU A 192 26.17 7.09 -10.10
C LEU A 192 27.51 6.51 -9.67
N PHE A 193 27.95 5.45 -10.35
CA PHE A 193 29.18 4.76 -9.99
C PHE A 193 30.43 5.58 -10.36
N SER A 194 30.55 6.00 -11.62
CA SER A 194 31.77 6.62 -12.13
C SER A 194 31.97 8.05 -11.62
N ARG A 195 30.89 8.83 -11.43
CA ARG A 195 31.02 10.24 -11.00
C ARG A 195 30.91 10.43 -9.50
N PHE A 196 30.13 9.59 -8.82
CA PHE A 196 29.80 9.78 -7.40
C PHE A 196 30.25 8.63 -6.51
N GLY A 197 30.81 7.55 -7.07
CA GLY A 197 31.24 6.38 -6.31
C GLY A 197 30.09 5.61 -5.67
N ILE A 198 28.86 5.77 -6.18
CA ILE A 198 27.65 5.18 -5.60
C ILE A 198 27.27 3.93 -6.37
N ASN A 199 27.22 2.79 -5.67
CA ASN A 199 26.62 1.58 -6.18
C ASN A 199 25.13 1.56 -5.85
N TYR A 200 24.26 1.81 -6.84
CA TYR A 200 22.81 1.82 -6.63
C TYR A 200 22.27 0.51 -6.04
N ASN A 201 22.88 -0.63 -6.34
CA ASN A 201 22.45 -1.91 -5.77
C ASN A 201 22.70 -2.00 -4.25
N SER A 202 23.56 -1.15 -3.70
CA SER A 202 23.81 -1.05 -2.25
C SER A 202 22.87 -0.07 -1.54
N GLU A 203 22.02 0.67 -2.28
CA GLU A 203 21.00 1.52 -1.67
C GLU A 203 19.99 0.68 -0.87
N PRO A 204 19.40 1.22 0.21
CA PRO A 204 18.41 0.52 1.01
C PRO A 204 17.26 -0.07 0.18
N GLU A 205 16.87 -1.30 0.48
CA GLU A 205 15.77 -1.99 -0.21
C GLU A 205 14.46 -1.20 -0.15
N ALA A 206 14.18 -0.54 0.98
CA ALA A 206 13.02 0.34 1.14
C ALA A 206 12.91 1.43 0.06
N TYR A 207 14.05 1.95 -0.41
CA TYR A 207 14.08 2.99 -1.45
C TYR A 207 13.94 2.39 -2.85
N LYS A 208 14.57 1.23 -3.09
CA LYS A 208 14.57 0.58 -4.41
C LYS A 208 13.28 -0.17 -4.72
N LYS A 209 12.63 -0.74 -3.70
CA LYS A 209 11.50 -1.67 -3.83
C LYS A 209 10.22 -1.14 -3.21
N GLY A 210 10.28 -0.08 -2.40
CA GLY A 210 9.15 0.41 -1.60
C GLY A 210 8.89 -0.49 -0.39
N THR A 211 7.68 -0.38 0.16
CA THR A 211 7.27 -1.08 1.37
C THR A 211 6.03 -1.94 1.11
N VAL A 212 6.06 -3.19 1.56
CA VAL A 212 4.91 -4.09 1.60
C VAL A 212 4.47 -4.25 3.05
N VAL A 213 3.20 -4.03 3.32
CA VAL A 213 2.57 -4.21 4.64
C VAL A 213 1.50 -5.27 4.53
N TYR A 214 1.59 -6.35 5.30
CA TYR A 214 0.65 -7.47 5.22
C TYR A 214 0.49 -8.16 6.57
N ARG A 215 -0.56 -8.98 6.70
CA ARG A 215 -0.79 -9.79 7.89
C ARG A 215 -0.02 -11.10 7.77
N SER A 216 0.82 -11.40 8.75
CA SER A 216 1.48 -12.69 8.93
C SER A 216 0.70 -13.52 9.93
N TYR A 217 0.28 -14.69 9.48
CA TYR A 217 -0.29 -15.72 10.33
C TYR A 217 0.86 -16.67 10.67
N ALA A 218 1.46 -16.52 11.84
CA ALA A 218 2.52 -17.45 12.27
C ALA A 218 1.99 -18.89 12.27
N GLU A 219 2.86 -19.86 11.99
CA GLU A 219 2.57 -21.31 12.03
C GLU A 219 2.12 -21.84 13.41
N HIS A 220 2.04 -20.98 14.44
CA HIS A 220 1.48 -21.30 15.75
C HIS A 220 -0.07 -21.31 15.77
N GLU A 221 -0.68 -21.83 14.71
CA GLU A 221 -1.99 -22.47 14.75
C GLU A 221 -1.88 -23.86 14.10
N ASN A 222 -0.93 -24.69 14.57
CA ASN A 222 -1.19 -26.12 14.69
C ASN A 222 -2.36 -26.30 15.66
N VAL A 223 -3.56 -26.00 15.19
CA VAL A 223 -4.78 -26.49 15.80
C VAL A 223 -4.75 -27.98 15.52
N ASN A 224 -4.32 -28.73 16.53
CA ASN A 224 -4.78 -30.09 16.76
C ASN A 224 -6.31 -30.09 16.59
N GLY A 225 -6.74 -30.46 15.39
CA GLY A 225 -8.09 -30.77 15.02
C GLY A 225 -7.96 -32.00 14.14
N SER A 226 -8.08 -33.16 14.77
CA SER A 226 -8.13 -34.48 14.17
C SER A 226 -8.92 -34.47 12.86
N LEU A 227 -8.33 -35.10 11.84
CA LEU A 227 -8.99 -35.55 10.63
C LEU A 227 -10.08 -36.55 11.02
N ASP A 228 -11.30 -36.07 11.22
CA ASP A 228 -12.48 -36.93 11.15
C ASP A 228 -12.95 -36.95 9.68
N ASP A 229 -12.54 -38.02 9.02
CA ASP A 229 -13.16 -38.57 7.82
C ASP A 229 -14.66 -38.80 8.07
N THR A 230 -15.50 -37.91 7.53
CA THR A 230 -16.90 -38.23 7.22
C THR A 230 -17.30 -37.50 5.95
N GLY A 231 -17.73 -38.29 4.97
CA GLY A 231 -17.98 -37.85 3.60
C GLY A 231 -19.20 -36.95 3.40
N ASP A 232 -19.27 -36.44 2.17
CA ASP A 232 -20.44 -35.95 1.45
C ASP A 232 -21.48 -35.18 2.28
N LYS A 233 -21.21 -33.90 2.53
CA LYS A 233 -22.27 -32.92 2.79
C LYS A 233 -22.03 -31.61 2.04
N VAL A 234 -23.07 -31.19 1.34
CA VAL A 234 -23.25 -29.92 0.60
C VAL A 234 -22.83 -28.72 1.48
N PRO A 235 -22.14 -27.70 0.94
CA PRO A 235 -21.55 -26.64 1.75
C PRO A 235 -22.63 -25.69 2.30
N ASP A 236 -22.79 -25.70 3.63
CA ASP A 236 -23.58 -24.75 4.41
C ASP A 236 -22.86 -23.37 4.42
N PRO A 237 -23.56 -22.22 4.25
CA PRO A 237 -22.92 -20.91 4.36
C PRO A 237 -22.35 -20.75 5.78
N ALA A 238 -21.03 -20.52 5.86
CA ALA A 238 -20.26 -20.45 7.09
C ALA A 238 -21.05 -19.85 8.27
N SER A 239 -21.30 -20.67 9.30
CA SER A 239 -22.02 -20.27 10.52
C SER A 239 -21.46 -18.93 11.03
N LYS A 240 -22.34 -18.00 11.46
CA LYS A 240 -21.95 -16.66 11.98
C LYS A 240 -20.78 -16.72 12.97
N THR A 241 -20.70 -17.79 13.74
CA THR A 241 -19.62 -18.11 14.69
C THR A 241 -18.25 -18.28 14.03
N GLN A 242 -18.18 -18.90 12.84
CA GLN A 242 -16.94 -19.10 12.09
C GLN A 242 -16.41 -17.78 11.52
N LEU A 243 -17.29 -16.94 10.95
CA LEU A 243 -16.92 -15.61 10.44
C LEU A 243 -16.38 -14.69 11.55
N GLU A 244 -17.00 -14.74 12.73
CA GLU A 244 -16.53 -13.96 13.88
C GLU A 244 -15.16 -14.44 14.39
N LYS A 245 -14.95 -15.77 14.49
CA LYS A 245 -13.64 -16.35 14.80
C LYS A 245 -12.59 -15.92 13.77
N GLU A 246 -12.94 -15.93 12.49
CA GLU A 246 -12.05 -15.52 11.42
C GLU A 246 -11.62 -14.06 11.55
N ARG A 247 -12.59 -13.18 11.78
CA ARG A 247 -12.36 -11.75 12.00
C ARG A 247 -11.45 -11.52 13.20
N LYS A 248 -11.70 -12.19 14.32
CA LYS A 248 -10.83 -12.12 15.51
C LYS A 248 -9.40 -12.59 15.22
N ARG A 249 -9.25 -13.65 14.41
CA ARG A 249 -7.91 -14.10 13.98
C ARG A 249 -7.21 -13.06 13.14
N LYS A 250 -7.88 -12.46 12.14
CA LYS A 250 -7.32 -11.38 11.33
C LYS A 250 -6.90 -10.19 12.18
N GLN A 251 -7.71 -9.80 13.16
CA GLN A 251 -7.39 -8.70 14.09
C GLN A 251 -6.15 -8.98 14.94
N LYS A 252 -5.95 -10.23 15.37
CA LYS A 252 -4.80 -10.65 16.17
C LYS A 252 -3.53 -10.95 15.35
N ALA A 253 -3.66 -11.10 14.03
CA ALA A 253 -2.54 -11.41 13.16
C ALA A 253 -1.48 -10.30 13.24
N ARG A 254 -0.21 -10.69 13.28
CA ARG A 254 0.91 -9.75 13.30
C ARG A 254 0.95 -9.02 11.96
N ILE A 255 1.04 -7.70 12.00
CA ILE A 255 1.28 -6.89 10.80
C ILE A 255 2.79 -6.82 10.60
N VAL A 256 3.23 -7.20 9.40
CA VAL A 256 4.63 -7.21 8.99
C VAL A 256 4.84 -6.09 7.98
N ILE A 257 5.94 -5.38 8.14
CA ILE A 257 6.47 -4.37 7.21
C ILE A 257 7.73 -4.97 6.61
N ASP A 258 7.81 -5.05 5.29
CA ASP A 258 8.94 -5.67 4.59
C ASP A 258 9.21 -4.95 3.26
N HIS A 259 10.36 -5.23 2.64
CA HIS A 259 10.79 -4.63 1.36
C HIS A 259 11.14 -5.69 0.30
N PRO A 260 10.28 -6.70 0.06
CA PRO A 260 10.57 -7.77 -0.88
C PRO A 260 10.35 -7.34 -2.33
N ASP A 261 10.90 -8.12 -3.26
CA ASP A 261 10.44 -8.10 -4.65
C ASP A 261 9.08 -8.79 -4.72
N ILE A 262 8.06 -8.07 -5.18
CA ILE A 262 6.70 -8.57 -5.41
C ILE A 262 6.39 -8.72 -6.91
N ILE A 263 7.38 -8.42 -7.78
CA ILE A 263 7.29 -8.69 -9.21
C ILE A 263 7.41 -10.19 -9.47
N GLY A 264 8.47 -10.82 -8.95
CA GLY A 264 8.70 -12.26 -9.04
C GLY A 264 7.76 -13.07 -8.14
N ASP A 265 7.78 -14.39 -8.33
CA ASP A 265 6.88 -15.31 -7.62
C ASP A 265 7.30 -15.63 -6.19
N ALA A 266 8.56 -15.41 -5.81
CA ALA A 266 9.10 -15.82 -4.52
C ALA A 266 8.27 -15.31 -3.33
N PHE A 267 7.89 -14.03 -3.34
CA PHE A 267 7.04 -13.44 -2.30
C PHE A 267 5.66 -14.11 -2.25
N TRP A 268 5.05 -14.36 -3.41
CA TRP A 268 3.70 -14.91 -3.50
C TRP A 268 3.64 -16.38 -3.12
N THR A 269 4.67 -17.16 -3.48
CA THR A 269 4.83 -18.56 -3.09
C THR A 269 5.09 -18.71 -1.59
N ALA A 270 5.81 -17.77 -0.97
CA ALA A 270 6.00 -17.76 0.47
C ALA A 270 4.74 -17.33 1.26
N HIS A 271 3.83 -16.59 0.61
CA HIS A 271 2.63 -16.02 1.25
C HIS A 271 1.35 -16.29 0.44
N PRO A 272 1.01 -17.57 0.14
CA PRO A 272 -0.10 -17.90 -0.76
C PRO A 272 -1.46 -17.43 -0.22
N TYR A 273 -1.59 -17.33 1.10
CA TYR A 273 -2.80 -16.90 1.79
C TYR A 273 -3.20 -15.45 1.48
N ILE A 274 -2.31 -14.60 0.96
CA ILE A 274 -2.63 -13.19 0.63
C ILE A 274 -3.66 -13.11 -0.51
N LEU A 275 -3.53 -13.98 -1.51
CA LEU A 275 -4.37 -13.97 -2.71
C LEU A 275 -5.38 -15.13 -2.77
N ALA A 276 -5.48 -15.95 -1.74
CA ALA A 276 -6.38 -17.12 -1.73
C ALA A 276 -7.87 -16.72 -1.70
N SER A 277 -8.69 -17.26 -2.62
CA SER A 277 -10.16 -17.03 -2.72
C SER A 277 -10.93 -17.58 -1.52
N LYS A 278 -10.44 -18.68 -0.94
CA LYS A 278 -10.97 -19.37 0.23
C LYS A 278 -9.81 -19.99 1.01
N ARG A 279 -9.92 -20.05 2.34
CA ARG A 279 -8.91 -20.70 3.20
C ARG A 279 -8.83 -22.20 2.92
N GLY A 280 -7.61 -22.75 2.90
CA GLY A 280 -7.35 -24.19 2.76
C GLY A 280 -7.08 -24.66 1.34
N GLN A 281 -7.12 -23.78 0.34
CA GLN A 281 -6.63 -24.06 -1.00
C GLN A 281 -5.24 -23.44 -1.17
N ASP A 282 -4.22 -24.21 -0.81
CA ASP A 282 -2.92 -24.07 -1.47
C ASP A 282 -3.11 -24.65 -2.87
N HIS A 283 -3.01 -23.82 -3.90
CA HIS A 283 -2.91 -24.35 -5.26
C HIS A 283 -1.79 -23.65 -6.01
N CYS A 284 -0.76 -24.45 -6.27
CA CYS A 284 -0.02 -24.43 -7.51
C CYS A 284 -1.01 -24.52 -8.67
N GLU A 285 -1.08 -23.47 -9.49
CA GLU A 285 -1.24 -23.50 -10.95
C GLU A 285 -1.02 -22.09 -11.52
#